data_AF-A0A7V1JE11-F1
#
_entry.id   AF-A0A7V1JE11-F1
#
_cell.length_a   1.000
_cell.length_b   1.000
_cell.length_c   1.000
_cell.angle_alpha   90.00
_cell.angle_beta   90.00
_cell.angle_gamma   90.00
#
_symmetry.space_group_name_H-M   'P 1'
#
loop_
_entity.id
_entity.type
_entity.pdbx_description
1 polymer ?
#
loop_
_entity_poly.entity_id
_entity_poly.type
_entity_poly.pdbx_seq_one_letter_code
_entity_poly.pdbx_strand_id
1 'polypeptide(L)'
;MKDRAIDGSSITVSAMTPIEVHSTLVKPDGRKLTHYYSSFEDEFGRLINNNMIKKWGALYNREAPGSIFIKPLYSGNRNERVRYFVSNGRKTVVKGWLGRYVLSGDRDLLRFALDAGLGSRNSQGFGMVEIVR
;
A
#
# COMPACT_ATOMS: atom_id res chain seq x y z
N MET A 1 -8.81 -19.41 -7.83
CA MET A 1 -8.50 -18.71 -6.58
C MET A 1 -8.21 -19.75 -5.52
N LYS A 2 -7.03 -19.75 -4.88
CA LYS A 2 -6.81 -20.62 -3.72
C LYS A 2 -7.54 -19.98 -2.54
N ASP A 3 -8.42 -20.74 -1.88
CA ASP A 3 -9.08 -20.33 -0.64
C ASP A 3 -8.04 -20.08 0.45
N ARG A 4 -7.49 -18.87 0.51
CA ARG A 4 -6.80 -18.38 1.69
C ARG A 4 -7.89 -18.13 2.73
N ALA A 5 -7.85 -18.89 3.82
CA ALA A 5 -8.78 -18.77 4.92
C ALA A 5 -8.62 -17.38 5.56
N ILE A 6 -9.45 -16.44 5.12
CA ILE A 6 -9.72 -15.19 5.84
C ILE A 6 -10.92 -15.53 6.72
N ASP A 7 -10.70 -15.86 7.98
CA ASP A 7 -11.71 -16.31 8.93
C ASP A 7 -12.47 -15.17 9.65
N GLY A 8 -12.18 -13.91 9.31
CA GLY A 8 -12.88 -12.74 9.87
C GLY A 8 -12.78 -11.49 9.00
N SER A 9 -13.21 -10.35 9.56
CA SER A 9 -13.07 -9.01 8.95
C SER A 9 -11.69 -8.38 9.20
N SER A 10 -10.71 -9.18 9.66
CA SER A 10 -9.37 -8.72 10.01
C SER A 10 -8.33 -9.82 9.77
N ILE A 11 -7.17 -9.47 9.24
CA ILE A 11 -6.03 -10.36 9.00
C ILE A 11 -4.72 -9.68 9.38
N THR A 12 -3.75 -10.45 9.86
CA THR A 12 -2.37 -9.97 10.01
C THR A 12 -1.56 -10.33 8.78
N VAL A 13 -0.83 -9.36 8.23
CA VAL A 13 0.02 -9.55 7.04
C VAL A 13 1.45 -9.06 7.27
N SER A 14 2.41 -9.67 6.60
CA SER A 14 3.78 -9.17 6.47
C SER A 14 3.97 -8.56 5.08
N ALA A 15 4.50 -7.34 5.00
CA ALA A 15 4.93 -6.75 3.75
C ALA A 15 6.21 -7.44 3.24
N MET A 16 6.08 -8.18 2.15
CA MET A 16 7.18 -8.88 1.47
C MET A 16 7.98 -7.94 0.58
N THR A 17 7.31 -6.90 0.08
CA THR A 17 7.94 -5.74 -0.57
C THR A 17 7.43 -4.45 0.09
N PRO A 18 8.21 -3.35 0.05
CA PRO A 18 7.81 -2.13 0.74
C PRO A 18 6.43 -1.64 0.25
N ILE A 19 5.56 -1.24 1.16
CA ILE A 19 4.29 -0.60 0.82
C ILE A 19 4.58 0.88 0.58
N GLU A 20 4.22 1.38 -0.60
CA GLU A 20 4.47 2.75 -1.02
C GLU A 20 3.15 3.48 -1.22
N VAL A 21 2.97 4.64 -0.60
CA VAL A 21 1.93 5.60 -0.96
C VAL A 21 2.51 7.01 -0.90
N HIS A 22 2.07 7.86 -1.82
CA HIS A 22 2.56 9.22 -1.94
C HIS A 22 1.49 10.19 -2.41
N SER A 23 1.76 11.46 -2.21
CA SER A 23 1.09 12.57 -2.88
C SER A 23 2.14 13.46 -3.54
N THR A 24 1.71 14.24 -4.54
CA THR A 24 2.56 15.27 -5.16
C THR A 24 1.99 16.63 -4.79
N LEU A 25 2.73 17.37 -3.98
CA LEU A 25 2.42 18.74 -3.59
C LEU A 25 3.02 19.70 -4.61
N VAL A 26 2.29 20.77 -4.93
CA VAL A 26 2.80 21.86 -5.77
C VAL A 26 3.18 23.01 -4.85
N LYS A 27 4.45 23.42 -4.90
CA LYS A 27 4.95 24.56 -4.13
C LYS A 27 4.47 25.88 -4.74
N PRO A 28 4.49 26.99 -3.99
CA PRO A 28 4.14 28.32 -4.52
C PRO A 28 4.96 28.72 -5.76
N ASP A 29 6.19 28.22 -5.88
CA ASP A 29 7.07 28.44 -7.03
C ASP A 29 6.82 27.49 -8.22
N GLY A 30 5.74 26.71 -8.19
CA GLY A 30 5.35 25.76 -9.23
C GLY A 30 6.12 24.42 -9.20
N ARG A 31 7.15 24.26 -8.35
CA ARG A 31 7.89 23.00 -8.26
C ARG A 31 7.04 21.92 -7.60
N LYS A 32 7.15 20.69 -8.11
CA LYS A 32 6.50 19.51 -7.55
C LYS A 32 7.36 18.87 -6.48
N LEU A 33 6.76 18.53 -5.35
CA LEU A 33 7.38 17.76 -4.27
C LEU A 33 6.56 16.50 -4.03
N THR A 34 7.19 15.34 -4.19
CA THR A 34 6.57 14.06 -3.81
C THR A 34 6.82 13.80 -2.33
N HIS A 35 5.74 13.64 -1.57
CA HIS A 35 5.77 13.20 -0.18
C HIS A 35 5.37 11.74 -0.10
N TYR A 36 6.28 10.89 0.38
CA TYR A 36 6.02 9.48 0.64
C TYR A 36 5.58 9.34 2.10
N TYR A 37 4.37 8.84 2.33
CA TYR A 37 3.79 8.79 3.67
C TYR A 37 4.27 7.58 4.44
N SER A 38 4.74 7.81 5.66
CA SER A 38 5.10 6.79 6.62
C SER A 38 3.89 6.02 7.13
N SER A 39 4.13 4.79 7.57
CA SER A 39 3.09 3.92 8.14
C SER A 39 2.40 4.46 9.39
N PHE A 40 2.91 5.55 9.97
CA PHE A 40 2.38 6.20 11.17
C PHE A 40 1.61 7.49 10.86
N GLU A 41 1.61 7.95 9.62
CA GLU A 41 0.78 9.08 9.17
C GLU A 41 -0.63 8.59 8.82
N ASP A 42 -1.66 9.38 9.17
CA ASP A 42 -3.07 9.04 8.94
C ASP A 42 -3.37 8.85 7.44
N GLU A 43 -2.69 9.61 6.58
CA GLU A 43 -2.78 9.50 5.14
C GLU A 43 -2.35 8.13 4.61
N PHE A 44 -1.48 7.40 5.31
CA PHE A 44 -1.00 6.10 4.86
C PHE A 44 -2.17 5.13 4.65
N GLY A 45 -3.00 4.97 5.69
CA GLY A 45 -4.17 4.10 5.61
C GLY A 45 -5.21 4.61 4.62
N ARG A 46 -5.48 5.92 4.63
CA ARG A 46 -6.46 6.55 3.72
C ARG A 46 -6.08 6.39 2.25
N LEU A 47 -4.82 6.63 1.91
CA LEU A 47 -4.33 6.52 0.53
C LEU A 47 -4.27 5.07 0.06
N ILE A 48 -3.93 4.13 0.94
CA ILE A 48 -4.01 2.69 0.63
C ILE A 48 -5.45 2.28 0.32
N ASN A 49 -6.43 2.68 1.15
CA ASN A 49 -7.84 2.38 0.90
C ASN A 49 -8.31 2.96 -0.46
N ASN A 50 -8.01 4.23 -0.71
CA ASN A 50 -8.37 4.89 -1.97
C ASN A 50 -7.72 4.21 -3.18
N ASN A 51 -6.48 3.77 -3.04
CA ASN A 51 -5.79 3.02 -4.09
C ASN A 51 -6.46 1.66 -4.34
N MET A 52 -6.87 0.95 -3.29
CA MET A 52 -7.56 -0.33 -3.40
C MET A 52 -8.92 -0.20 -4.09
N ILE A 53 -9.73 0.79 -3.72
CA ILE A 53 -11.02 1.08 -4.37
C ILE A 53 -10.83 1.33 -5.87
N LYS A 54 -9.81 2.15 -6.23
CA LYS A 54 -9.50 2.44 -7.63
C LYS A 54 -9.04 1.20 -8.39
N LYS A 55 -8.16 0.38 -7.80
CA LYS A 55 -7.70 -0.87 -8.41
C LYS A 55 -8.84 -1.86 -8.63
N TRP A 56 -9.75 -1.96 -7.67
CA TRP A 56 -10.92 -2.83 -7.77
C TRP A 56 -11.81 -2.39 -8.94
N GLY A 57 -12.14 -1.10 -9.01
CA GLY A 57 -12.91 -0.55 -10.12
C GLY A 57 -12.23 -0.76 -11.47
N ALA A 58 -10.91 -0.58 -11.55
CA ALA A 58 -10.15 -0.78 -12.78
C ALA A 58 -10.12 -2.25 -13.24
N LEU A 59 -10.06 -3.22 -12.32
CA LEU A 59 -9.99 -4.65 -12.67
C LEU A 59 -11.36 -5.27 -12.94
N TYR A 60 -12.36 -4.93 -12.11
CA TYR A 60 -13.67 -5.58 -12.13
C TYR A 60 -14.77 -4.74 -12.78
N ASN A 61 -14.49 -3.49 -13.14
CA ASN A 61 -15.45 -2.54 -13.72
C ASN A 61 -16.75 -2.40 -12.90
N ARG A 62 -16.62 -2.37 -11.58
CA ARG A 62 -17.73 -2.24 -10.62
C ARG A 62 -17.27 -1.53 -9.35
N GLU A 63 -18.21 -1.06 -8.53
CA GLU A 63 -17.92 -0.43 -7.26
C GLU A 63 -17.24 -1.41 -6.28
N ALA A 64 -16.36 -0.88 -5.42
CA ALA A 64 -15.73 -1.68 -4.37
C ALA A 64 -16.77 -2.09 -3.31
N PRO A 65 -16.70 -3.32 -2.80
CA PRO A 65 -17.68 -3.85 -1.82
C PRO A 65 -17.60 -3.17 -0.45
N GLY A 66 -16.56 -2.37 -0.21
CA GLY A 66 -16.37 -1.66 1.05
C GLY A 66 -15.03 -0.92 1.09
N SER A 67 -14.46 -0.85 2.29
CA SER A 67 -13.15 -0.23 2.55
C SER A 67 -12.25 -1.17 3.32
N ILE A 68 -10.95 -0.88 3.29
CA ILE A 68 -9.94 -1.49 4.15
C ILE A 68 -9.28 -0.45 5.05
N PHE A 69 -8.85 -0.90 6.22
CA PHE A 69 -8.06 -0.17 7.20
C PHE A 69 -6.77 -0.92 7.44
N ILE A 70 -5.68 -0.19 7.69
CA ILE A 70 -4.35 -0.75 7.91
C ILE A 70 -3.69 -0.06 9.09
N LYS A 71 -3.08 -0.85 9.98
CA LYS A 71 -2.29 -0.34 11.10
C LYS A 71 -0.97 -1.10 11.20
N PRO A 72 0.18 -0.40 11.38
CA PRO A 72 1.46 -1.08 11.63
C PRO A 72 1.44 -1.78 12.99
N LEU A 73 2.08 -2.96 13.05
CA LEU A 73 2.30 -3.74 14.29
C LEU A 73 3.73 -3.58 14.81
N TYR A 74 4.34 -2.42 14.57
CA TYR A 74 5.71 -2.12 14.98
C TYR A 74 5.81 -0.65 15.37
N SER A 75 6.93 -0.29 16.01
CA SER A 75 7.24 1.07 16.42
C SER A 75 8.59 1.53 15.85
N GLY A 76 8.76 2.86 15.78
CA GLY A 76 9.99 3.48 15.27
C GLY A 76 10.13 3.43 13.74
N ASN A 77 11.28 3.89 13.23
CA ASN A 77 11.50 4.17 11.80
C ASN A 77 12.33 3.11 11.05
N ARG A 78 12.63 1.97 11.67
CA ARG A 78 13.52 0.92 11.10
C ARG A 78 12.95 0.22 9.87
N ASN A 79 11.70 0.49 9.54
CA ASN A 79 10.94 -0.17 8.49
C ASN A 79 10.88 0.61 7.18
N GLU A 80 11.39 1.86 7.15
CA GLU A 80 11.55 2.61 5.90
C GLU A 80 12.56 1.89 4.99
N ARG A 81 12.24 1.81 3.71
CA ARG A 81 13.11 1.31 2.65
C ARG A 81 13.14 2.32 1.53
N VAL A 82 14.35 2.64 1.08
CA VAL A 82 14.59 3.53 -0.04
C VAL A 82 15.01 2.69 -1.25
N ARG A 83 14.33 2.88 -2.38
CA ARG A 83 14.70 2.30 -3.67
C ARG A 83 15.02 3.41 -4.66
N TYR A 84 16.02 3.15 -5.50
CA TYR A 84 16.46 4.06 -6.55
C TYR A 84 16.08 3.50 -7.91
N PHE A 85 15.38 4.29 -8.69
CA PHE A 85 15.07 4.00 -10.09
C PHE A 85 15.89 4.92 -10.97
N VAL A 86 16.49 4.37 -12.03
CA VAL A 86 17.21 5.15 -13.03
C VAL A 86 16.49 4.99 -14.36
N SER A 87 16.05 6.10 -14.92
CA SER A 87 15.44 6.14 -16.25
C SER A 87 15.95 7.36 -16.99
N ASN A 88 16.48 7.17 -18.21
CA ASN A 88 17.07 8.23 -19.03
C ASN A 88 18.10 9.10 -18.27
N GLY A 89 18.97 8.47 -17.49
CA GLY A 89 19.99 9.15 -16.67
C GLY A 89 19.43 9.91 -15.45
N ARG A 90 18.11 9.94 -15.24
CA ARG A 90 17.48 10.57 -14.07
C ARG A 90 17.28 9.54 -12.97
N LYS A 91 17.79 9.85 -11.78
CA LYS A 91 17.61 9.05 -10.56
C LYS A 91 16.36 9.51 -9.81
N THR A 92 15.40 8.62 -9.64
CA THR A 92 14.20 8.84 -8.81
C THR A 92 14.33 8.05 -7.51
N VAL A 93 14.12 8.72 -6.40
CA VAL A 93 14.07 8.10 -5.07
C VAL A 93 12.62 7.77 -4.75
N VAL A 94 12.36 6.51 -4.40
CA VAL A 94 11.06 6.02 -3.96
C VAL A 94 11.22 5.44 -2.56
N LYS A 95 10.37 5.87 -1.63
CA LYS A 95 10.34 5.35 -0.26
C LYS A 95 9.12 4.47 -0.05
N GLY A 96 9.27 3.39 0.70
CA GLY A 96 8.17 2.53 1.12
C GLY A 96 8.46 1.89 2.48
N TRP A 97 7.46 1.26 3.07
CA TRP A 97 7.54 0.70 4.42
C TRP A 97 7.33 -0.81 4.42
N LEU A 98 8.27 -1.53 5.02
CA LEU A 98 8.12 -2.96 5.32
C LEU A 98 7.47 -3.15 6.69
N GLY A 99 7.22 -4.40 7.06
CA GLY A 99 6.80 -4.77 8.41
C GLY A 99 5.51 -5.56 8.45
N ARG A 100 5.06 -5.84 9.67
CA ARG A 100 3.78 -6.48 9.92
C ARG A 100 2.70 -5.44 10.13
N TYR A 101 1.51 -5.74 9.61
CA TYR A 101 0.35 -4.87 9.66
C TYR A 101 -0.90 -5.69 9.98
N VAL A 102 -1.85 -5.08 10.68
CA VAL A 102 -3.23 -5.57 10.70
C VAL A 102 -3.99 -4.88 9.59
N LEU A 103 -4.67 -5.67 8.76
CA LEU A 103 -5.66 -5.19 7.81
C LEU A 103 -7.05 -5.56 8.34
N SER A 104 -8.00 -4.66 8.27
CA SER A 104 -9.41 -4.96 8.54
C SER A 104 -10.32 -4.33 7.51
N GLY A 105 -11.51 -4.90 7.29
CA GLY A 105 -12.46 -4.40 6.31
C GLY A 105 -13.27 -5.50 5.62
N ASP A 106 -13.76 -5.17 4.42
CA ASP A 106 -14.51 -6.11 3.59
C ASP A 106 -13.66 -7.32 3.18
N ARG A 107 -14.24 -8.52 3.26
CA ARG A 107 -13.52 -9.78 3.02
C ARG A 107 -12.97 -9.88 1.60
N ASP A 108 -13.75 -9.49 0.59
CA ASP A 108 -13.31 -9.59 -0.80
C ASP A 108 -12.24 -8.55 -1.12
N LEU A 109 -12.33 -7.37 -0.50
CA LEU A 109 -11.30 -6.34 -0.63
C LEU A 109 -10.00 -6.74 0.11
N LEU A 110 -10.08 -7.44 1.23
CA LEU A 110 -8.92 -8.04 1.92
C LEU A 110 -8.26 -9.13 1.06
N ARG A 111 -9.04 -10.01 0.42
CA ARG A 111 -8.51 -11.00 -0.54
C ARG A 111 -7.82 -10.31 -1.70
N PHE A 112 -8.48 -9.29 -2.27
CA PHE A 112 -7.93 -8.52 -3.38
C PHE A 112 -6.63 -7.81 -3.01
N ALA A 113 -6.48 -7.33 -1.77
CA ALA A 113 -5.22 -6.75 -1.29
C ALA A 113 -4.04 -7.74 -1.32
N LEU A 114 -4.29 -9.03 -1.05
CA LEU A 114 -3.27 -10.08 -1.12
C LEU A 114 -2.83 -10.36 -2.56
N ASP A 115 -3.75 -10.24 -3.53
CA ASP A 115 -3.50 -10.55 -4.93
C ASP A 115 -2.93 -9.35 -5.71
N ALA A 116 -3.51 -8.16 -5.53
CA ALA A 116 -3.12 -6.95 -6.24
C ALA A 116 -1.98 -6.17 -5.56
N GLY A 117 -1.71 -6.46 -4.29
CA GLY A 117 -0.80 -5.70 -3.44
C GLY A 117 -1.37 -4.37 -2.96
N LEU A 118 -0.87 -3.90 -1.82
CA LEU A 118 -1.27 -2.65 -1.18
C LEU A 118 -0.53 -1.44 -1.77
N GLY A 119 -1.17 -0.28 -1.76
CA GLY A 119 -0.54 0.99 -2.17
C GLY A 119 -0.16 1.04 -3.65
N SER A 120 0.83 1.85 -3.98
CA SER A 120 1.22 2.21 -5.34
C SER A 120 2.38 1.34 -5.87
N ARG A 121 2.64 1.46 -7.18
CA ARG A 121 3.81 0.88 -7.87
C ARG A 121 3.94 -0.65 -7.78
N ASN A 122 2.82 -1.37 -7.73
CA ASN A 122 2.86 -2.84 -7.56
C ASN A 122 3.60 -3.56 -8.69
N SER A 123 3.43 -3.11 -9.94
CA SER A 123 4.19 -3.63 -11.10
C SER A 123 5.69 -3.33 -11.06
N GLN A 124 6.15 -2.43 -10.18
CA GLN A 124 7.57 -2.12 -9.94
C GLN A 124 8.10 -2.83 -8.67
N GLY A 125 7.36 -3.80 -8.13
CA GLY A 125 7.79 -4.62 -7.00
C GLY A 125 7.57 -3.97 -5.63
N PHE A 126 6.43 -3.31 -5.43
CA PHE A 126 5.98 -2.73 -4.15
C PHE A 126 4.63 -3.33 -3.70
N GLY A 127 4.36 -3.26 -2.40
CA GLY A 127 3.04 -3.53 -1.84
C GLY A 127 2.61 -4.98 -1.74
N MET A 128 3.42 -5.94 -2.17
CA MET A 128 3.14 -7.37 -1.97
C MET A 128 3.15 -7.71 -0.48
N VAL A 129 2.07 -8.34 -0.02
CA VAL A 129 1.89 -8.79 1.36
C VAL A 129 1.51 -10.27 1.42
N GLU A 130 1.84 -10.91 2.53
CA GLU A 130 1.45 -12.30 2.81
C GLU A 130 0.82 -12.40 4.19
N ILE A 131 -0.18 -13.28 4.35
CA ILE A 131 -0.81 -13.55 5.65
C ILE A 131 0.24 -14.14 6.59
N VAL A 132 0.34 -13.59 7.79
CA VAL A 132 1.14 -14.18 8.87
C VAL A 132 0.32 -15.29 9.51
N ARG A 133 0.86 -16.51 9.52
CA ARG A 133 0.33 -17.65 10.28
C ARG A 133 0.86 -17.64 11.71
#